data_AF-A0A0C2I535-F1
#
_entry.id   AF-A0A0C2I535-F1
#
_cell.length_a   1.000
_cell.length_b   1.000
_cell.length_c   1.000
_cell.angle_alpha   90.00
_cell.angle_beta   90.00
_cell.angle_gamma   90.00
#
_symmetry.space_group_name_H-M   'P 1'
#
loop_
_entity.id
_entity.type
_entity.pdbx_description
1 polymer ?
#
loop_
_entity_poly.entity_id
_entity_poly.type
_entity_poly.pdbx_seq_one_letter_code
_entity_poly.pdbx_strand_id
1 'polypeptide(L)'
;MKWFNYCSNRKAIREEMLVQAVGIDNIRRLYPNRARLIRHGHEQAVAYLNAAMRNMDRLFSDSPLDQKRRLFVEDFFGTSPVSERTIRKIQFRARMLLEKLLKPALNPETSLRYAVGSALHPEHGIQAFTLPNETARRIYLTERFFDPGFQVYLPLRPKTFDLQGHNMAAVLLHEISHLALNTLDYTYLDSSRPFLDLLDTSTLAGRLRHDALERIQKHAFSSTTPANELFRELDDQDLYWYDLVGEPRQRVLQLTGARNLDDARRVFYSDENKRVDVMLDNADSLTLLLAHLGRPPAYQPLHETGINPAPGIARLPGRNVH
;
A
#
# COMPACT_ATOMS: atom_id res chain seq x y z
N MET A 1 -10.33 -3.33 11.47
CA MET A 1 -9.01 -2.70 11.75
C MET A 1 -9.27 -1.22 11.65
N LYS A 2 -9.23 -0.47 12.76
CA LYS A 2 -9.85 0.86 12.75
C LYS A 2 -9.23 1.79 11.70
N TRP A 3 -10.12 2.31 10.87
CA TRP A 3 -9.84 3.18 9.74
C TRP A 3 -9.79 4.63 10.22
N PHE A 4 -8.60 5.13 10.57
CA PHE A 4 -8.45 6.49 11.13
C PHE A 4 -8.29 7.57 10.07
N ASN A 5 -9.38 7.84 9.36
CA ASN A 5 -9.57 9.19 8.83
C ASN A 5 -9.73 10.17 10.02
N TYR A 6 -9.02 11.31 9.98
CA TYR A 6 -9.03 12.44 10.95
C TYR A 6 -7.99 12.50 12.11
N CYS A 7 -6.71 12.19 11.85
CA CYS A 7 -5.61 12.81 12.61
C CYS A 7 -5.32 14.27 12.14
N SER A 8 -6.22 15.22 12.39
CA SER A 8 -6.15 16.56 11.76
C SER A 8 -5.52 17.68 12.60
N ASN A 9 -5.18 17.46 13.88
CA ASN A 9 -4.69 18.52 14.78
C ASN A 9 -3.79 17.98 15.92
N ARG A 10 -3.27 18.87 16.78
CA ARG A 10 -2.41 18.48 17.93
C ARG A 10 -3.14 17.70 19.04
N LYS A 11 -4.48 17.72 19.08
CA LYS A 11 -5.29 16.92 20.01
C LYS A 11 -5.21 15.45 19.62
N ALA A 12 -5.31 15.16 18.31
CA ALA A 12 -5.18 13.80 17.77
C ALA A 12 -3.85 13.11 18.18
N ILE A 13 -2.71 13.82 18.25
CA ILE A 13 -1.46 13.22 18.78
C ILE A 13 -1.67 12.68 20.20
N ARG A 14 -2.36 13.44 21.06
CA ARG A 14 -2.62 13.06 22.46
C ARG A 14 -3.73 12.03 22.61
N GLU A 15 -4.44 11.73 21.53
CA GLU A 15 -5.50 10.71 21.47
C GLU A 15 -4.93 9.41 20.89
N GLU A 16 -3.99 9.47 19.95
CA GLU A 16 -3.39 8.28 19.31
C GLU A 16 -2.03 7.82 19.88
N MET A 17 -1.14 8.72 20.33
CA MET A 17 0.25 8.33 20.65
C MET A 17 0.92 9.11 21.79
N LEU A 18 1.44 8.37 22.77
CA LEU A 18 2.39 8.89 23.75
C LEU A 18 3.77 9.06 23.09
N VAL A 19 4.09 10.28 22.66
CA VAL A 19 5.38 10.63 22.06
C VAL A 19 6.52 10.46 23.08
N GLN A 20 7.51 9.63 22.74
CA GLN A 20 8.66 9.30 23.60
C GLN A 20 9.94 10.02 23.15
N ALA A 21 10.15 10.20 21.85
CA ALA A 21 11.31 10.93 21.31
C ALA A 21 10.97 11.64 19.99
N VAL A 22 11.56 12.81 19.77
CA VAL A 22 11.40 13.61 18.54
C VAL A 22 12.77 13.98 17.98
N GLY A 23 12.95 13.75 16.68
CA GLY A 23 14.19 13.92 15.95
C GLY A 23 15.15 12.74 16.10
N ILE A 24 15.84 12.40 15.01
CA ILE A 24 16.69 11.21 14.95
C ILE A 24 17.73 11.17 16.07
N ASP A 25 18.33 12.29 16.47
CA ASP A 25 19.35 12.29 17.53
C ASP A 25 18.78 11.86 18.89
N ASN A 26 17.57 12.28 19.25
CA ASN A 26 16.91 11.85 20.47
C ASN A 26 16.42 10.40 20.37
N ILE A 27 15.90 10.00 19.19
CA ILE A 27 15.52 8.62 18.91
C ILE A 27 16.75 7.69 19.00
N ARG A 28 17.92 8.12 18.50
CA ARG A 28 19.18 7.34 18.54
C ARG A 28 19.72 7.20 19.96
N ARG A 29 19.54 8.23 20.81
CA ARG A 29 19.93 8.20 22.23
C ARG A 29 19.05 7.28 23.08
N LEU A 30 17.72 7.31 22.89
CA LEU A 30 16.78 6.54 23.71
C LEU A 30 16.49 5.14 23.13
N TYR A 31 16.46 5.02 21.80
CA TYR A 31 16.08 3.82 21.06
C TYR A 31 17.02 3.60 19.85
N PRO A 32 18.32 3.30 20.06
CA PRO A 32 19.31 3.20 18.98
C PRO A 32 18.91 2.20 17.87
N ASN A 33 18.25 1.09 18.23
CA ASN A 33 17.70 0.15 17.25
C ASN A 33 16.56 0.74 16.40
N ARG A 34 15.67 1.56 16.98
CA ARG A 34 14.60 2.25 16.23
C ARG A 34 15.21 3.26 15.23
N ALA A 35 16.24 4.01 15.62
CA ALA A 35 16.94 4.91 14.70
C ALA A 35 17.57 4.16 13.51
N ARG A 36 18.22 3.01 13.76
CA ARG A 36 18.76 2.14 12.70
C ARG A 36 17.67 1.58 11.77
N LEU A 37 16.50 1.22 12.33
CA LEU A 37 15.36 0.72 11.57
C LEU A 37 14.70 1.82 10.69
N ILE A 38 14.58 3.05 11.20
CA ILE A 38 14.12 4.20 10.39
C ILE A 38 15.03 4.42 9.17
N ARG A 39 16.36 4.38 9.38
CA ARG A 39 17.34 4.46 8.29
C ARG A 39 17.15 3.35 7.27
N HIS A 40 17.05 2.09 7.72
CA HIS A 40 16.85 0.93 6.84
C HIS A 40 15.58 1.05 6.00
N GLY A 41 14.46 1.44 6.61
CA GLY A 41 13.21 1.69 5.90
C GLY A 41 13.32 2.84 4.88
N HIS A 42 14.01 3.92 5.23
CA HIS A 42 14.25 5.05 4.33
C HIS A 42 15.13 4.66 3.13
N GLU A 43 16.23 3.95 3.37
CA GLU A 43 17.12 3.43 2.33
C GLU A 43 16.36 2.48 1.38
N GLN A 44 15.52 1.59 1.92
CA GLN A 44 14.70 0.67 1.13
C GLN A 44 13.58 1.39 0.33
N ALA A 45 12.97 2.44 0.88
CA ALA A 45 12.01 3.29 0.17
C ALA A 45 12.68 4.04 -1.00
N VAL A 46 13.85 4.63 -0.77
CA VAL A 46 14.68 5.26 -1.81
C VAL A 46 15.10 4.25 -2.88
N ALA A 47 15.45 3.02 -2.49
CA ALA A 47 15.77 1.94 -3.42
C ALA A 47 14.57 1.56 -4.31
N TYR A 48 13.38 1.40 -3.72
CA TYR A 48 12.15 1.11 -4.48
C TYR A 48 11.83 2.21 -5.48
N LEU A 49 11.83 3.49 -5.10
CA LEU A 49 11.52 4.58 -6.03
C LEU A 49 12.51 4.68 -7.20
N ASN A 50 13.81 4.55 -6.90
CA ASN A 50 14.86 4.55 -7.93
C ASN A 50 14.72 3.36 -8.89
N ALA A 51 14.39 2.17 -8.39
CA ALA A 51 14.13 1.00 -9.22
C ALA A 51 12.83 1.14 -10.02
N ALA A 52 11.76 1.66 -9.43
CA ALA A 52 10.47 1.85 -10.07
C ALA A 52 10.59 2.77 -11.29
N MET A 53 11.33 3.89 -11.19
CA MET A 53 11.59 4.76 -12.33
C MET A 53 12.32 4.02 -13.46
N ARG A 54 13.47 3.39 -13.17
CA ARG A 54 14.25 2.63 -14.17
C ARG A 54 13.47 1.48 -14.82
N ASN A 55 12.60 0.83 -14.05
CA ASN A 55 11.77 -0.27 -14.54
C ASN A 55 10.60 0.25 -15.40
N MET A 56 10.03 1.42 -15.07
CA MET A 56 9.02 2.08 -15.90
C MET A 56 9.58 2.56 -17.25
N ASP A 57 10.82 3.07 -17.28
CA ASP A 57 11.50 3.47 -18.53
C ASP A 57 11.70 2.28 -19.51
N ARG A 58 11.60 1.05 -19.01
CA ARG A 58 11.79 -0.21 -19.77
C ARG A 58 10.51 -1.03 -19.95
N LEU A 59 9.37 -0.55 -19.45
CA LEU A 59 8.12 -1.32 -19.33
C LEU A 59 7.57 -1.86 -20.67
N PHE A 60 7.92 -1.19 -21.77
CA PHE A 60 7.54 -1.56 -23.13
C PHE A 60 8.65 -2.29 -23.90
N SER A 61 9.70 -2.77 -23.23
CA SER A 61 10.69 -3.67 -23.85
C SER A 61 10.17 -5.10 -23.94
N ASP A 62 10.82 -5.92 -24.77
CA ASP A 62 10.53 -7.34 -24.97
C ASP A 62 11.11 -8.25 -23.87
N SER A 63 11.65 -7.68 -22.77
CA SER A 63 12.14 -8.50 -21.66
C SER A 63 10.97 -9.17 -20.92
N PRO A 64 11.01 -10.50 -20.66
CA PRO A 64 9.93 -11.19 -19.95
C PRO A 64 9.59 -10.59 -18.58
N LEU A 65 10.57 -10.02 -17.87
CA LEU A 65 10.34 -9.36 -16.58
C LEU A 65 9.68 -7.99 -16.74
N ASP A 66 10.00 -7.25 -17.82
CA ASP A 66 9.39 -5.96 -18.11
C ASP A 66 7.96 -6.14 -18.66
N GLN A 67 7.70 -7.21 -19.44
CA GLN A 67 6.34 -7.65 -19.78
C GLN A 67 5.51 -8.00 -18.54
N LYS A 68 6.08 -8.79 -17.60
CA LYS A 68 5.41 -9.13 -16.32
C LYS A 68 5.05 -7.88 -15.49
N ARG A 69 5.94 -6.89 -15.45
CA ARG A 69 5.64 -5.57 -14.83
C ARG A 69 4.52 -4.83 -15.56
N ARG A 70 4.50 -4.87 -16.90
CA ARG A 70 3.44 -4.24 -17.69
C ARG A 70 2.08 -4.87 -17.40
N LEU A 71 2.01 -6.20 -17.42
CA LEU A 71 0.81 -6.97 -17.06
C LEU A 71 0.36 -6.69 -15.62
N PHE A 72 1.28 -6.56 -14.66
CA PHE A 72 0.95 -6.15 -13.29
C PHE A 72 0.30 -4.76 -13.23
N VAL A 73 0.83 -3.77 -13.98
CA VAL A 73 0.21 -2.42 -14.02
C VAL A 73 -1.17 -2.46 -14.71
N GLU A 74 -1.31 -3.28 -15.75
CA GLU A 74 -2.57 -3.50 -16.46
C GLU A 74 -3.65 -4.15 -15.57
N ASP A 75 -3.30 -5.20 -14.82
CA ASP A 75 -4.13 -5.85 -13.81
C ASP A 75 -4.51 -4.87 -12.69
N PHE A 76 -3.51 -4.16 -12.13
CA PHE A 76 -3.69 -3.23 -11.02
C PHE A 76 -4.72 -2.13 -11.30
N PHE A 77 -4.75 -1.57 -12.50
CA PHE A 77 -5.74 -0.56 -12.88
C PHE A 77 -6.96 -1.11 -13.63
N GLY A 78 -6.99 -2.40 -13.97
CA GLY A 78 -7.98 -2.98 -14.87
C GLY A 78 -7.99 -2.27 -16.23
N THR A 79 -6.83 -2.11 -16.86
CA THR A 79 -6.64 -1.45 -18.17
C THR A 79 -5.90 -2.37 -19.12
N SER A 80 -6.27 -2.42 -20.40
CA SER A 80 -5.50 -3.17 -21.40
C SER A 80 -5.62 -2.53 -22.79
N PRO A 81 -4.52 -2.08 -23.42
CA PRO A 81 -3.15 -1.97 -22.87
C PRO A 81 -2.99 -0.76 -21.94
N VAL A 82 -1.97 -0.75 -21.07
CA VAL A 82 -1.65 0.43 -20.25
C VAL A 82 -1.06 1.55 -21.11
N SER A 83 -1.64 2.75 -21.05
CA SER A 83 -1.17 3.91 -21.82
C SER A 83 0.13 4.51 -21.26
N GLU A 84 0.97 5.08 -22.14
CA GLU A 84 2.11 5.90 -21.72
C GLU A 84 1.71 7.08 -20.80
N ARG A 85 0.49 7.61 -20.96
CA ARG A 85 -0.03 8.70 -20.12
C ARG A 85 -0.16 8.22 -18.67
N THR A 86 -0.65 6.99 -18.46
CA THR A 86 -0.69 6.33 -17.15
C THR A 86 0.72 6.17 -16.60
N ILE A 87 1.68 5.68 -17.39
CA ILE A 87 3.08 5.53 -16.93
C ILE A 87 3.70 6.88 -16.54
N ARG A 88 3.49 7.94 -17.32
CA ARG A 88 3.94 9.30 -16.97
C ARG A 88 3.30 9.82 -15.66
N LYS A 89 2.03 9.51 -15.38
CA LYS A 89 1.37 9.85 -14.10
C LYS A 89 2.02 9.14 -12.89
N ILE A 90 2.48 7.90 -13.06
CA ILE A 90 3.17 7.12 -12.01
C ILE A 90 4.60 7.64 -11.83
N GLN A 91 5.36 7.83 -12.91
CA GLN A 91 6.71 8.38 -12.90
C GLN A 91 6.78 9.76 -12.22
N PHE A 92 5.80 10.64 -12.49
CA PHE A 92 5.70 11.95 -11.83
C PHE A 92 5.58 11.79 -10.31
N ARG A 93 4.67 10.94 -9.83
CA ARG A 93 4.47 10.69 -8.39
C ARG A 93 5.71 10.05 -7.75
N ALA A 94 6.31 9.04 -8.40
CA ALA A 94 7.54 8.42 -7.94
C ALA A 94 8.68 9.43 -7.75
N ARG A 95 8.85 10.35 -8.72
CA ARG A 95 9.83 11.44 -8.65
C ARG A 95 9.54 12.40 -7.49
N MET A 96 8.30 12.85 -7.33
CA MET A 96 7.90 13.74 -6.24
C MET A 96 8.15 13.14 -4.85
N LEU A 97 7.90 11.83 -4.67
CA LEU A 97 8.22 11.11 -3.43
C LEU A 97 9.74 11.02 -3.20
N LEU A 98 10.52 10.73 -4.25
CA LEU A 98 11.97 10.62 -4.16
C LEU A 98 12.62 11.97 -3.84
N GLU A 99 12.21 13.03 -4.53
CA GLU A 99 12.62 14.41 -4.23
C GLU A 99 12.24 14.84 -2.80
N LYS A 100 11.16 14.29 -2.23
CA LYS A 100 10.78 14.54 -0.83
C LYS A 100 11.68 13.80 0.14
N LEU A 101 11.95 12.51 -0.10
CA LEU A 101 12.82 11.65 0.71
C LEU A 101 14.26 12.20 0.77
N LEU A 102 14.83 12.57 -0.39
CA LEU A 102 16.21 13.02 -0.50
C LEU A 102 16.45 14.44 0.06
N LYS A 103 15.42 15.18 0.47
CA LYS A 103 15.60 16.51 1.10
C LYS A 103 16.20 16.35 2.50
N PRO A 104 17.13 17.23 2.93
CA PRO A 104 17.71 17.21 4.27
C PRO A 104 16.68 17.14 5.40
N ALA A 105 15.50 17.73 5.20
CA ALA A 105 14.38 17.67 6.14
C ALA A 105 13.85 16.25 6.44
N LEU A 106 14.09 15.25 5.60
CA LEU A 106 13.76 13.82 5.85
C LEU A 106 14.98 12.91 5.99
N ASN A 107 16.19 13.47 6.01
CA ASN A 107 17.42 12.70 6.18
C ASN A 107 17.32 11.78 7.43
N PRO A 108 17.49 10.45 7.29
CA PRO A 108 17.28 9.50 8.38
C PRO A 108 18.36 9.56 9.46
N GLU A 109 19.41 10.39 9.30
CA GLU A 109 20.45 10.62 10.31
C GLU A 109 20.23 11.87 11.16
N THR A 110 19.60 12.91 10.61
CA THR A 110 19.62 14.26 11.22
C THR A 110 18.25 14.92 11.29
N SER A 111 17.21 14.33 10.69
CA SER A 111 15.90 14.97 10.61
C SER A 111 15.21 15.09 11.98
N LEU A 112 14.65 16.29 12.21
CA LEU A 112 13.75 16.58 13.34
C LEU A 112 12.28 16.17 13.08
N ARG A 113 11.97 15.61 11.90
CA ARG A 113 10.60 15.27 11.48
C ARG A 113 10.14 13.88 11.91
N TYR A 114 11.03 12.96 12.25
CA TYR A 114 10.64 11.67 12.81
C TYR A 114 10.32 11.82 14.29
N ALA A 115 9.21 11.24 14.74
CA ALA A 115 8.85 11.09 16.14
C ALA A 115 8.51 9.63 16.42
N VAL A 116 8.94 9.09 17.56
CA VAL A 116 8.57 7.74 18.00
C VAL A 116 7.78 7.80 19.30
N GLY A 117 6.86 6.87 19.47
CA GLY A 117 6.06 6.76 20.69
C GLY A 117 5.49 5.37 20.90
N SER A 118 4.55 5.28 21.83
CA SER A 118 3.66 4.13 22.00
C SER A 118 2.23 4.54 21.65
N ALA A 119 1.52 3.69 20.91
CA ALA A 119 0.10 3.90 20.64
C ALA A 119 -0.69 3.91 21.96
N LEU A 120 -1.62 4.84 22.11
CA LEU A 120 -2.58 4.86 23.22
C LEU A 120 -3.68 3.81 23.02
N HIS A 121 -3.90 3.41 21.76
CA HIS A 121 -4.84 2.40 21.33
C HIS A 121 -4.16 1.33 20.46
N PRO A 122 -3.34 0.43 21.05
CA PRO A 122 -2.55 -0.56 20.32
C PRO A 122 -3.41 -1.60 19.56
N GLU A 123 -4.70 -1.72 19.89
CA GLU A 123 -5.70 -2.54 19.20
C GLU A 123 -6.09 -2.00 17.82
N HIS A 124 -5.83 -0.72 17.53
CA HIS A 124 -6.08 -0.14 16.21
C HIS A 124 -5.04 -0.55 15.17
N GLY A 125 -3.84 -0.97 15.60
CA GLY A 125 -2.77 -1.44 14.70
C GLY A 125 -2.03 -0.34 13.93
N ILE A 126 -2.29 0.94 14.21
CA ILE A 126 -1.67 2.10 13.56
C ILE A 126 -0.14 1.96 13.58
N GLN A 127 0.49 1.92 12.40
CA GLN A 127 1.95 1.83 12.27
C GLN A 127 2.61 3.21 12.31
N ALA A 128 2.06 4.15 11.55
CA ALA A 128 2.49 5.53 11.51
C ALA A 128 1.28 6.43 11.27
N PHE A 129 1.51 7.74 11.37
CA PHE A 129 0.61 8.77 10.85
C PHE A 129 1.36 10.09 10.64
N THR A 130 0.76 10.96 9.84
CA THR A 130 1.15 12.36 9.65
C THR A 130 -0.04 13.27 9.96
N LEU A 131 0.24 14.57 10.15
CA LEU A 131 -0.79 15.57 10.42
C LEU A 131 -0.82 16.58 9.26
N PRO A 132 -1.90 16.66 8.46
CA PRO A 132 -1.97 17.53 7.29
C PRO A 132 -1.65 19.00 7.58
N ASN A 133 -2.10 19.49 8.74
CA ASN A 133 -1.99 20.90 9.16
C ASN A 133 -0.83 21.19 10.13
N GLU A 134 0.06 20.24 10.41
CA GLU A 134 1.20 20.50 11.30
C GLU A 134 2.34 21.20 10.56
N THR A 135 2.74 22.39 11.02
CA THR A 135 3.86 23.17 10.44
C THR A 135 5.18 22.39 10.39
N ALA A 136 5.47 21.57 11.40
CA ALA A 136 6.66 20.73 11.43
C ALA A 136 6.57 19.49 10.51
N ARG A 137 5.35 19.13 10.08
CA ARG A 137 5.04 18.02 9.18
C ARG A 137 5.72 16.72 9.63
N ARG A 138 5.56 16.32 10.89
CA ARG A 138 6.23 15.15 11.44
C ARG A 138 5.63 13.86 10.90
N ILE A 139 6.45 12.81 10.91
CA ILE A 139 6.07 11.42 10.71
C ILE A 139 6.13 10.78 12.10
N TYR A 140 4.97 10.41 12.63
CA TYR A 140 4.83 9.76 13.92
C TYR A 140 4.86 8.25 13.71
N LEU A 141 5.73 7.55 14.44
CA LEU A 141 5.97 6.11 14.29
C LEU A 141 5.66 5.41 15.63
N THR A 142 4.70 4.49 15.62
CA THR A 142 4.35 3.68 16.80
C THR A 142 5.29 2.48 16.94
N GLU A 143 5.08 1.65 17.95
CA GLU A 143 5.68 0.32 18.04
C GLU A 143 5.41 -0.57 16.82
N ARG A 144 4.25 -0.43 16.15
CA ARG A 144 3.84 -1.30 15.04
C ARG A 144 4.62 -1.05 13.75
N PHE A 145 5.18 0.14 13.55
CA PHE A 145 6.15 0.37 12.47
C PHE A 145 7.40 -0.53 12.60
N PHE A 146 7.84 -0.78 13.83
CA PHE A 146 9.04 -1.58 14.13
C PHE A 146 8.74 -3.08 14.29
N ASP A 147 7.58 -3.42 14.86
CA ASP A 147 7.06 -4.79 15.00
C ASP A 147 5.57 -4.88 14.56
N PRO A 148 5.31 -5.08 13.26
CA PRO A 148 3.95 -5.10 12.70
C PRO A 148 3.16 -6.38 13.00
N GLY A 149 3.72 -7.36 13.72
CA GLY A 149 3.03 -8.65 13.95
C GLY A 149 3.08 -9.61 12.75
N PHE A 150 3.95 -9.37 11.76
CA PHE A 150 4.01 -10.14 10.51
C PHE A 150 4.81 -11.45 10.61
N GLN A 151 5.10 -11.94 11.83
CA GLN A 151 5.81 -13.21 12.06
C GLN A 151 5.11 -14.40 11.39
N VAL A 152 3.79 -14.34 11.23
CA VAL A 152 2.97 -15.34 10.53
C VAL A 152 3.32 -15.53 9.04
N TYR A 153 4.01 -14.56 8.42
CA TYR A 153 4.46 -14.65 7.03
C TYR A 153 5.90 -15.16 6.88
N LEU A 154 6.70 -15.19 7.96
CA LEU A 154 8.09 -15.64 7.92
C LEU A 154 8.28 -17.06 7.36
N PRO A 155 7.46 -18.08 7.69
CA PRO A 155 7.60 -19.42 7.10
C PRO A 155 7.01 -19.52 5.69
N LEU A 156 6.30 -18.49 5.21
CA LEU A 156 5.57 -18.49 3.93
C LEU A 156 6.24 -17.64 2.85
N ARG A 157 7.46 -17.13 3.08
CA ARG A 157 8.19 -16.28 2.13
C ARG A 157 9.56 -16.85 1.77
N PRO A 158 10.14 -16.49 0.61
CA PRO A 158 11.56 -16.65 0.37
C PRO A 158 12.39 -15.99 1.48
N LYS A 159 13.44 -16.68 1.95
CA LYS A 159 14.35 -16.14 2.97
C LYS A 159 15.02 -14.84 2.53
N THR A 160 15.23 -14.67 1.23
CA THR A 160 15.81 -13.49 0.56
C THR A 160 14.94 -12.24 0.62
N PHE A 161 13.61 -12.37 0.79
CA PHE A 161 12.70 -11.22 0.86
C PHE A 161 12.79 -10.54 2.23
N ASP A 162 13.29 -9.31 2.27
CA ASP A 162 13.36 -8.54 3.51
C ASP A 162 11.98 -7.94 3.85
N LEU A 163 11.20 -8.72 4.61
CA LEU A 163 9.89 -8.34 5.09
C LEU A 163 9.93 -7.11 6.03
N GLN A 164 10.99 -6.91 6.82
CA GLN A 164 11.03 -5.77 7.75
C GLN A 164 11.38 -4.48 6.99
N GLY A 165 12.38 -4.53 6.10
CA GLY A 165 12.70 -3.43 5.19
C GLY A 165 11.52 -3.07 4.30
N HIS A 166 10.83 -4.06 3.75
CA HIS A 166 9.61 -3.85 2.95
C HIS A 166 8.50 -3.14 3.75
N ASN A 167 8.18 -3.63 4.95
CA ASN A 167 7.15 -3.01 5.80
C ASN A 167 7.44 -1.53 6.06
N MET A 168 8.66 -1.24 6.54
CA MET A 168 9.06 0.12 6.89
C MET A 168 9.16 1.04 5.67
N ALA A 169 9.60 0.50 4.52
CA ALA A 169 9.62 1.26 3.26
C ALA A 169 8.21 1.60 2.78
N ALA A 170 7.28 0.65 2.82
CA ALA A 170 5.89 0.87 2.44
C ALA A 170 5.23 1.92 3.35
N VAL A 171 5.31 1.77 4.67
CA VAL A 171 4.75 2.76 5.62
C VAL A 171 5.38 4.15 5.42
N LEU A 172 6.69 4.26 5.20
CA LEU A 172 7.32 5.55 4.91
C LEU A 172 6.85 6.16 3.58
N LEU A 173 6.68 5.36 2.52
CA LEU A 173 6.16 5.84 1.24
C LEU A 173 4.71 6.32 1.35
N HIS A 174 3.89 5.59 2.12
CA HIS A 174 2.51 5.93 2.45
C HIS A 174 2.46 7.31 3.14
N GLU A 175 3.12 7.47 4.28
CA GLU A 175 3.15 8.75 5.04
C GLU A 175 3.73 9.92 4.24
N ILE A 176 4.78 9.66 3.45
CA ILE A 176 5.42 10.69 2.64
C ILE A 176 4.53 11.08 1.45
N SER A 177 3.62 10.21 1.00
CA SER A 177 2.65 10.55 -0.04
C SER A 177 1.66 11.61 0.42
N HIS A 178 1.11 11.54 1.64
CA HIS A 178 0.29 12.63 2.20
C HIS A 178 1.08 13.94 2.22
N LEU A 179 2.35 13.87 2.65
CA LEU A 179 3.23 15.04 2.84
C LEU A 179 3.77 15.68 1.55
N ALA A 180 3.75 14.96 0.43
CA ALA A 180 4.34 15.35 -0.85
C ALA A 180 3.31 15.56 -1.97
N LEU A 181 2.22 14.80 -1.95
CA LEU A 181 1.21 14.72 -3.01
C LEU A 181 -0.21 15.02 -2.50
N ASN A 182 -0.43 15.13 -1.18
CA ASN A 182 -1.75 15.26 -0.55
C ASN A 182 -2.71 14.11 -0.97
N THR A 183 -2.18 12.89 -1.08
CA THR A 183 -2.96 11.66 -1.16
C THR A 183 -3.81 11.47 0.09
N LEU A 184 -4.88 10.69 -0.03
CA LEU A 184 -5.83 10.39 1.04
C LEU A 184 -5.92 8.88 1.28
N ASP A 185 -6.50 8.50 2.42
CA ASP A 185 -6.82 7.10 2.74
C ASP A 185 -8.27 6.81 2.38
N TYR A 186 -8.49 6.33 1.15
CA TYR A 186 -9.77 5.76 0.73
C TYR A 186 -9.89 4.30 1.15
N THR A 187 -8.81 3.53 0.98
CA THR A 187 -8.78 2.09 1.24
C THR A 187 -7.35 1.61 1.42
N TYR A 188 -7.03 0.99 2.57
CA TYR A 188 -5.81 0.24 2.80
C TYR A 188 -5.87 -1.06 2.00
N LEU A 189 -4.85 -1.26 1.20
CA LEU A 189 -4.59 -2.49 0.45
C LEU A 189 -3.55 -3.35 1.20
N ASP A 190 -3.29 -3.08 2.48
CA ASP A 190 -2.21 -3.70 3.26
C ASP A 190 -0.86 -3.66 2.51
N SER A 191 -0.50 -2.49 1.96
CA SER A 191 0.70 -2.32 1.12
C SER A 191 2.04 -2.65 1.79
N SER A 192 2.07 -2.78 3.12
CA SER A 192 3.26 -3.10 3.91
C SER A 192 3.42 -4.61 4.20
N ARG A 193 2.40 -5.42 3.92
CA ARG A 193 2.47 -6.89 3.95
C ARG A 193 3.26 -7.43 2.76
N PRO A 194 3.76 -8.69 2.80
CA PRO A 194 4.52 -9.26 1.68
C PRO A 194 3.83 -9.08 0.34
N PHE A 195 4.62 -8.94 -0.73
CA PHE A 195 4.10 -9.07 -2.08
C PHE A 195 3.36 -10.42 -2.20
N LEU A 196 2.09 -10.37 -2.59
CA LEU A 196 1.16 -11.51 -2.61
C LEU A 196 1.76 -12.76 -3.25
N ASP A 197 2.49 -12.57 -4.33
CA ASP A 197 3.07 -13.61 -5.18
C ASP A 197 4.36 -14.23 -4.63
N LEU A 198 4.93 -13.67 -3.56
CA LEU A 198 6.01 -14.32 -2.81
C LEU A 198 5.49 -15.29 -1.73
N LEU A 199 4.16 -15.44 -1.57
CA LEU A 199 3.58 -16.33 -0.57
C LEU A 199 3.57 -17.78 -1.05
N ASP A 200 4.13 -18.68 -0.24
CA ASP A 200 4.06 -20.13 -0.45
C ASP A 200 2.64 -20.64 -0.22
N THR A 201 1.97 -21.04 -1.31
CA THR A 201 0.62 -21.60 -1.34
C THR A 201 0.58 -23.14 -1.31
N SER A 202 1.71 -23.82 -1.11
CA SER A 202 1.76 -25.29 -1.00
C SER A 202 0.98 -25.81 0.22
N THR A 203 0.99 -25.06 1.32
CA THR A 203 0.27 -25.40 2.56
C THR A 203 -1.12 -24.76 2.63
N LEU A 204 -2.06 -25.38 3.36
CA LEU A 204 -3.38 -24.78 3.63
C LEU A 204 -3.27 -23.42 4.34
N ALA A 205 -2.36 -23.33 5.31
CA ALA A 205 -2.09 -22.10 6.06
C ALA A 205 -1.46 -20.99 5.19
N GLY A 206 -0.79 -21.37 4.09
CA GLY A 206 -0.31 -20.49 3.03
C GLY A 206 -1.45 -19.96 2.17
N ARG A 207 -2.25 -20.86 1.58
CA ARG A 207 -3.42 -20.50 0.76
C ARG A 207 -4.37 -19.55 1.47
N LEU A 208 -4.82 -19.90 2.67
CA LEU A 208 -5.73 -19.05 3.45
C LEU A 208 -5.18 -17.63 3.71
N ARG A 209 -3.86 -17.45 3.79
CA ARG A 209 -3.23 -16.12 3.94
C ARG A 209 -3.01 -15.41 2.61
N HIS A 210 -2.73 -16.14 1.54
CA HIS A 210 -2.70 -15.62 0.18
C HIS A 210 -4.09 -15.09 -0.19
N ASP A 211 -5.12 -15.91 -0.11
CA ASP A 211 -6.49 -15.57 -0.53
C ASP A 211 -7.07 -14.40 0.29
N ALA A 212 -6.78 -14.37 1.59
CA ALA A 212 -7.16 -13.25 2.46
C ALA A 212 -6.45 -11.94 2.11
N LEU A 213 -5.19 -12.00 1.66
CA LEU A 213 -4.42 -10.84 1.22
C LEU A 213 -4.78 -10.41 -0.21
N GLU A 214 -5.06 -11.35 -1.10
CA GLU A 214 -5.50 -11.09 -2.49
C GLU A 214 -6.82 -10.32 -2.50
N ARG A 215 -7.79 -10.73 -1.69
CA ARG A 215 -9.05 -10.00 -1.47
C ARG A 215 -8.83 -8.54 -1.06
N ILE A 216 -7.75 -8.25 -0.34
CA ILE A 216 -7.40 -6.89 0.06
C ILE A 216 -6.64 -6.20 -1.09
N GLN A 217 -5.46 -6.71 -1.47
CA GLN A 217 -4.54 -6.09 -2.44
C GLN A 217 -5.10 -5.93 -3.86
N LYS A 218 -5.95 -6.85 -4.33
CA LYS A 218 -6.55 -6.80 -5.68
C LYS A 218 -7.99 -6.32 -5.71
N HIS A 219 -8.78 -6.61 -4.67
CA HIS A 219 -10.25 -6.49 -4.77
C HIS A 219 -10.86 -5.40 -3.87
N ALA A 220 -10.13 -4.81 -2.91
CA ALA A 220 -10.69 -3.77 -2.04
C ALA A 220 -10.80 -2.37 -2.70
N PHE A 221 -9.94 -2.04 -3.68
CA PHE A 221 -10.01 -0.75 -4.39
C PHE A 221 -9.53 -0.85 -5.86
N SER A 222 -10.29 -1.57 -6.68
CA SER A 222 -10.01 -1.79 -8.12
C SER A 222 -11.30 -1.86 -8.94
N SER A 223 -11.19 -2.06 -10.26
CA SER A 223 -12.35 -2.29 -11.14
C SER A 223 -13.18 -3.52 -10.79
N THR A 224 -12.71 -4.38 -9.86
CA THR A 224 -13.42 -5.58 -9.39
C THR A 224 -14.07 -5.41 -8.01
N THR A 225 -13.84 -4.29 -7.32
CA THR A 225 -14.48 -3.99 -6.04
C THR A 225 -16.00 -3.92 -6.20
N PRO A 226 -16.80 -4.56 -5.33
CA PRO A 226 -18.26 -4.46 -5.38
C PRO A 226 -18.75 -3.02 -5.23
N ALA A 227 -19.79 -2.63 -5.98
CA ALA A 227 -20.29 -1.26 -5.99
C ALA A 227 -20.86 -0.80 -4.64
N ASN A 228 -21.30 -1.74 -3.80
CA ASN A 228 -21.76 -1.50 -2.43
C ASN A 228 -20.61 -1.32 -1.41
N GLU A 229 -19.36 -1.50 -1.81
CA GLU A 229 -18.14 -1.36 -0.99
C GLU A 229 -17.26 -0.20 -1.50
N LEU A 230 -17.24 0.05 -2.81
CA LEU A 230 -16.47 1.14 -3.42
C LEU A 230 -16.91 2.52 -2.89
N PHE A 231 -15.94 3.35 -2.51
CA PHE A 231 -16.13 4.65 -1.86
C PHE A 231 -16.96 4.58 -0.57
N ARG A 232 -16.73 3.52 0.21
CA ARG A 232 -17.28 3.34 1.55
C ARG A 232 -16.21 2.93 2.55
N GLU A 233 -16.48 3.18 3.82
CA GLU A 233 -15.74 2.67 4.96
C GLU A 233 -16.60 1.60 5.67
N LEU A 234 -15.98 0.51 6.09
CA LEU A 234 -16.63 -0.52 6.89
C LEU A 234 -16.53 -0.13 8.37
N ASP A 235 -17.66 0.01 9.05
CA ASP A 235 -17.65 0.18 10.50
C ASP A 235 -17.34 -1.16 11.20
N ASP A 236 -16.32 -1.17 12.06
CA ASP A 236 -15.85 -2.37 12.76
C ASP A 236 -16.85 -2.86 13.85
N GLN A 237 -17.90 -2.10 14.20
CA GLN A 237 -18.87 -2.45 15.26
C GLN A 237 -20.14 -3.11 14.71
N ASP A 238 -20.77 -2.51 13.68
CA ASP A 238 -22.01 -3.03 13.09
C ASP A 238 -21.81 -3.77 11.75
N LEU A 239 -20.57 -3.76 11.22
CA LEU A 239 -20.18 -4.37 9.95
C LEU A 239 -20.94 -3.81 8.74
N TYR A 240 -21.43 -2.57 8.83
CA TYR A 240 -22.09 -1.85 7.76
C TYR A 240 -21.11 -0.97 6.97
N TRP A 241 -21.39 -0.80 5.68
CA TRP A 241 -20.60 0.04 4.78
C TRP A 241 -21.21 1.43 4.67
N TYR A 242 -20.51 2.44 5.20
CA TYR A 242 -20.92 3.84 5.16
C TYR A 242 -20.24 4.60 4.02
N ASP A 243 -21.00 5.41 3.28
CA ASP A 243 -20.47 6.29 2.22
C ASP A 243 -19.36 7.21 2.78
N LEU A 244 -18.26 7.39 2.03
CA LEU A 244 -17.19 8.32 2.38
C LEU A 244 -17.76 9.72 2.70
N VAL A 245 -17.21 10.36 3.72
CA VAL A 245 -17.56 11.72 4.17
C VAL A 245 -16.37 12.68 4.03
N GLY A 246 -16.53 13.93 4.46
CA GLY A 246 -15.43 14.88 4.63
C GLY A 246 -14.61 15.17 3.35
N GLU A 247 -13.29 15.33 3.53
CA GLU A 247 -12.34 15.54 2.43
C GLU A 247 -12.27 14.36 1.45
N PRO A 248 -12.20 13.07 1.89
CA PRO A 248 -12.21 11.93 0.97
C PRO A 248 -13.36 11.95 -0.03
N ARG A 249 -14.59 12.21 0.43
CA ARG A 249 -15.77 12.36 -0.44
C ARG A 249 -15.57 13.48 -1.46
N GLN A 250 -15.12 14.65 -1.02
CA GLN A 250 -14.94 15.81 -1.90
C GLN A 250 -13.90 15.54 -2.99
N ARG A 251 -12.78 14.90 -2.65
CA ARG A 251 -11.71 14.58 -3.59
C ARG A 251 -12.14 13.52 -4.61
N VAL A 252 -12.86 12.46 -4.19
CA VAL A 252 -13.43 11.46 -5.13
C VAL A 252 -14.38 12.12 -6.14
N LEU A 253 -15.28 13.00 -5.68
CA LEU A 253 -16.19 13.75 -6.57
C LEU A 253 -15.43 14.68 -7.52
N GLN A 254 -14.39 15.37 -7.03
CA GLN A 254 -13.55 16.25 -7.85
C GLN A 254 -12.79 15.48 -8.94
N LEU A 255 -12.15 14.36 -8.59
CA LEU A 255 -11.36 13.55 -9.52
C LEU A 255 -12.26 12.93 -10.58
N THR A 256 -13.37 12.30 -10.18
CA THR A 256 -14.34 11.70 -11.13
C THR A 256 -15.10 12.74 -11.94
N GLY A 257 -15.37 13.93 -11.39
CA GLY A 257 -16.30 14.92 -11.96
C GLY A 257 -17.77 14.61 -11.65
N ALA A 258 -18.04 13.73 -10.69
CA ALA A 258 -19.37 13.25 -10.32
C ALA A 258 -20.10 14.21 -9.36
N ARG A 259 -21.45 14.12 -9.33
CA ARG A 259 -22.29 14.94 -8.44
C ARG A 259 -22.52 14.31 -7.06
N ASN A 260 -22.45 12.98 -7.00
CA ASN A 260 -22.66 12.16 -5.81
C ASN A 260 -21.81 10.87 -5.91
N LEU A 261 -21.75 10.05 -4.86
CA LEU A 261 -20.90 8.86 -4.84
C LEU A 261 -21.40 7.73 -5.75
N ASP A 262 -22.70 7.63 -6.03
CA ASP A 262 -23.22 6.64 -6.99
C ASP A 262 -22.84 6.99 -8.43
N ASP A 263 -22.88 8.28 -8.78
CA ASP A 263 -22.33 8.80 -10.03
C ASP A 263 -20.81 8.52 -10.11
N ALA A 264 -20.08 8.73 -9.00
CA ALA A 264 -18.65 8.49 -8.94
C ALA A 264 -18.29 7.01 -9.14
N ARG A 265 -19.04 6.09 -8.52
CA ARG A 265 -18.91 4.63 -8.72
C ARG A 265 -19.05 4.28 -10.20
N ARG A 266 -20.11 4.79 -10.86
CA ARG A 266 -20.32 4.55 -12.31
C ARG A 266 -19.15 5.05 -13.14
N VAL A 267 -18.66 6.28 -12.89
CA VAL A 267 -17.48 6.84 -13.57
C VAL A 267 -16.22 5.99 -13.32
N PHE A 268 -15.99 5.52 -12.09
CA PHE A 268 -14.82 4.70 -11.74
C PHE A 268 -14.81 3.37 -12.48
N TYR A 269 -15.96 2.73 -12.72
CA TYR A 269 -16.01 1.53 -13.57
C TYR A 269 -15.86 1.88 -15.06
N SER A 270 -16.55 2.92 -15.56
CA SER A 270 -16.64 3.20 -17.00
C SER A 270 -15.45 3.97 -17.61
N ASP A 271 -14.72 4.76 -16.82
CA ASP A 271 -13.60 5.60 -17.29
C ASP A 271 -12.29 5.19 -16.59
N GLU A 272 -11.44 4.49 -17.35
CA GLU A 272 -10.12 4.07 -16.90
C GLU A 272 -9.19 5.23 -16.50
N ASN A 273 -9.27 6.38 -17.16
CA ASN A 273 -8.39 7.52 -16.86
C ASN A 273 -8.76 8.13 -15.51
N LYS A 274 -10.06 8.19 -15.21
CA LYS A 274 -10.60 8.61 -13.91
C LYS A 274 -10.29 7.59 -12.82
N ARG A 275 -10.45 6.30 -13.09
CA ARG A 275 -10.06 5.22 -12.18
C ARG A 275 -8.59 5.29 -11.80
N VAL A 276 -7.70 5.42 -12.78
CA VAL A 276 -6.26 5.62 -12.58
C VAL A 276 -5.97 6.85 -11.71
N ASP A 277 -6.65 7.98 -11.94
CA ASP A 277 -6.43 9.18 -11.13
C ASP A 277 -6.91 9.04 -9.67
N VAL A 278 -8.03 8.37 -9.44
CA VAL A 278 -8.55 8.07 -8.09
C VAL A 278 -7.65 7.06 -7.36
N MET A 279 -7.24 5.97 -8.02
CA MET A 279 -6.34 4.97 -7.43
C MET A 279 -4.94 5.54 -7.14
N LEU A 280 -4.44 6.47 -7.97
CA LEU A 280 -3.16 7.16 -7.72
C LEU A 280 -3.26 8.34 -6.73
N ASP A 281 -4.45 8.64 -6.21
CA ASP A 281 -4.70 9.60 -5.14
C ASP A 281 -4.89 8.91 -3.77
N ASN A 282 -5.15 7.59 -3.77
CA ASN A 282 -5.09 6.74 -2.58
C ASN A 282 -3.62 6.47 -2.16
N ALA A 283 -3.25 6.77 -0.92
CA ALA A 283 -1.88 6.63 -0.43
C ALA A 283 -1.38 5.18 -0.48
N ASP A 284 -2.24 4.21 -0.11
CA ASP A 284 -1.85 2.81 -0.03
C ASP A 284 -1.77 2.13 -1.40
N SER A 285 -2.67 2.47 -2.34
CA SER A 285 -2.57 2.03 -3.73
C SER A 285 -1.31 2.54 -4.42
N LEU A 286 -0.97 3.83 -4.22
CA LEU A 286 0.28 4.39 -4.77
C LEU A 286 1.51 3.68 -4.18
N THR A 287 1.48 3.38 -2.89
CA THR A 287 2.56 2.68 -2.18
C THR A 287 2.74 1.26 -2.69
N LEU A 288 1.67 0.47 -2.77
CA LEU A 288 1.68 -0.91 -3.26
C LEU A 288 2.22 -0.98 -4.71
N LEU A 289 1.72 -0.13 -5.60
CA LEU A 289 2.18 -0.02 -6.99
C LEU A 289 3.68 0.30 -7.09
N LEU A 290 4.16 1.30 -6.34
CA LEU A 290 5.57 1.71 -6.39
C LEU A 290 6.51 0.69 -5.73
N ALA A 291 6.08 0.00 -4.68
CA ALA A 291 6.83 -1.10 -4.08
C ALA A 291 6.95 -2.29 -5.06
N HIS A 292 5.87 -2.67 -5.74
CA HIS A 292 5.89 -3.72 -6.78
C HIS A 292 6.78 -3.35 -7.96
N LEU A 293 6.63 -2.14 -8.52
CA LEU A 293 7.47 -1.65 -9.61
C LEU A 293 8.95 -1.48 -9.18
N GLY A 294 9.18 -1.15 -7.90
CA GLY A 294 10.50 -0.93 -7.32
C GLY A 294 11.23 -2.21 -6.86
N ARG A 295 10.56 -3.36 -6.83
CA ARG A 295 11.16 -4.56 -6.23
C ARG A 295 12.36 -5.09 -7.05
N PRO A 296 13.45 -5.52 -6.39
CA PRO A 296 14.64 -6.00 -7.06
C PRO A 296 14.37 -7.31 -7.84
N PRO A 297 15.15 -7.61 -8.91
CA PRO A 297 15.00 -8.85 -9.67
C PRO A 297 15.23 -10.15 -8.87
N ALA A 298 15.70 -10.08 -7.63
CA ALA A 298 15.79 -11.21 -6.71
C ALA A 298 14.44 -11.58 -6.03
N TYR A 299 13.40 -10.75 -6.21
CA TYR A 299 12.06 -10.91 -5.63
C TYR A 299 11.00 -11.13 -6.73
N GLN A 300 11.12 -12.17 -7.56
CA GLN A 300 10.11 -12.52 -8.59
C GLN A 300 9.14 -13.53 -8.00
N PRO A 301 7.79 -13.41 -8.17
CA PRO A 301 7.12 -13.52 -9.48
C PRO A 301 6.74 -12.24 -10.29
N LEU A 302 5.47 -11.82 -10.31
CA LEU A 302 4.71 -10.97 -11.26
C LEU A 302 4.04 -11.65 -12.50
N HIS A 303 3.38 -12.80 -12.49
CA HIS A 303 3.21 -13.85 -11.49
C HIS A 303 3.93 -15.12 -12.06
N GLU A 304 3.48 -16.38 -12.03
CA GLU A 304 2.24 -17.04 -11.60
C GLU A 304 2.36 -17.68 -10.21
N THR A 305 1.23 -18.07 -9.63
CA THR A 305 1.11 -19.23 -8.74
C THR A 305 0.09 -20.18 -9.39
N GLY A 306 0.54 -21.38 -9.76
CA GLY A 306 -0.05 -22.14 -10.88
C GLY A 306 -1.36 -22.88 -10.63
N ILE A 307 -2.04 -23.20 -11.74
CA ILE A 307 -3.12 -24.19 -11.79
C ILE A 307 -2.55 -25.58 -11.49
N ASN A 308 -3.24 -26.34 -10.65
CA ASN A 308 -3.35 -27.79 -10.86
C ASN A 308 -4.71 -28.30 -10.35
N PRO A 309 -5.61 -28.83 -11.20
CA PRO A 309 -6.73 -29.61 -10.70
C PRO A 309 -6.18 -30.85 -10.00
N ALA A 310 -6.83 -31.28 -8.90
CA ALA A 310 -6.37 -32.45 -8.17
C ALA A 310 -6.33 -33.70 -9.09
N PRO A 311 -5.25 -34.52 -9.04
CA PRO A 311 -5.22 -35.77 -9.78
C PRO A 311 -6.23 -36.75 -9.17
N GLY A 312 -7.26 -37.10 -9.95
CA GLY A 312 -8.13 -38.24 -9.65
C GLY A 312 -9.45 -37.93 -8.96
N ILE A 313 -10.43 -37.48 -9.75
CA ILE A 313 -11.73 -38.16 -9.75
C ILE A 313 -11.94 -38.69 -11.16
N ALA A 314 -11.77 -40.00 -11.33
CA ALA A 314 -12.15 -40.66 -12.57
C ALA A 314 -13.64 -40.43 -12.83
N ARG A 315 -14.01 -40.01 -14.04
CA ARG A 315 -15.41 -40.01 -14.46
C ARG A 315 -15.92 -41.45 -14.39
N LEU A 316 -16.74 -41.74 -13.39
CA LEU A 316 -17.58 -42.94 -13.43
C LEU A 316 -18.46 -42.83 -14.69
N PRO A 317 -18.43 -43.82 -15.61
CA PRO A 317 -19.34 -43.81 -16.74
C PRO A 317 -20.76 -43.88 -16.20
N GLY A 318 -21.60 -42.92 -16.61
CA GLY A 318 -23.00 -42.86 -16.20
C GLY A 318 -23.71 -44.16 -16.58
N ARG A 319 -24.43 -44.76 -15.63
CA ARG A 319 -25.44 -45.76 -15.97
C ARG A 319 -26.52 -45.08 -16.78
N ASN A 320 -26.75 -45.53 -18.00
CA ASN A 320 -27.97 -45.22 -18.73
C ASN A 320 -29.16 -45.67 -17.88
N VAL A 321 -30.13 -44.77 -17.73
CA VAL A 321 -31.49 -45.11 -17.29
C VAL A 321 -32.42 -44.50 -18.34
N HIS A 322 -33.16 -45.38 -19.01
CA HIS A 322 -33.93 -45.18 -20.24
C HIS A 322 -33.09 -45.17 -21.53
#